data_AF-A0A517YX83-F1
#
_entry.id   AF-A0A517YX83-F1
#
_cell.length_a   1.000
_cell.length_b   1.000
_cell.length_c   1.000
_cell.angle_alpha   90.00
_cell.angle_beta   90.00
_cell.angle_gamma   90.00
#
_symmetry.space_group_name_H-M   'P 1'
#
loop_
_entity.id
_entity.type
_entity.pdbx_description
1 polymer ?
#
loop_
_entity_poly.entity_id
_entity_poly.type
_entity_poly.pdbx_seq_one_letter_code
_entity_poly.pdbx_strand_id
1 'polypeptide(L)'
;MSVPSHTPQPMHCRLEAYEFLADQLANIDCTQNLLRAAIAVSMHELEEVRIAAIERDLMELTNKIAARLNSSHHRAIIAHAHEVLFTEERFKGCRHDYYNPKHSYIPYVIKTRRGLPNTLSIVYKYILEQLGLQVDGIGVPGHFIVQVTVSEMENAPPSVQLIDPFFSGRMMTGNEVTRRAHKMTGQLFDPSDIFQPVTHHQWLRRIILNLIKSFDQRGRTEDFNAMHEMLNLVDAH
;
A
#
# COMPACT_ATOMS: atom_id res chain seq x y z
N MET A 1 14.89 25.65 -25.10
CA MET A 1 13.53 25.18 -25.43
C MET A 1 13.50 23.70 -25.16
N SER A 2 12.95 23.30 -24.01
CA SER A 2 12.82 21.89 -23.65
C SER A 2 11.67 21.29 -24.45
N VAL A 3 11.94 20.22 -25.20
CA VAL A 3 10.90 19.45 -25.89
C VAL A 3 9.98 18.87 -24.82
N PRO A 4 8.64 19.03 -24.90
CA PRO A 4 7.75 18.33 -23.99
C PRO A 4 7.95 16.83 -24.24
N SER A 5 8.40 16.10 -23.22
CA SER A 5 8.38 14.65 -23.25
C SER A 5 6.91 14.22 -23.31
N HIS A 6 6.39 13.95 -24.51
CA HIS A 6 5.06 13.37 -24.65
C HIS A 6 5.11 11.95 -24.10
N THR A 7 4.53 11.74 -22.92
CA THR A 7 4.17 10.42 -22.44
C THR A 7 3.28 9.78 -23.52
N PRO A 8 3.63 8.58 -24.04
CA PRO A 8 2.83 7.95 -25.09
C PRO A 8 1.39 7.74 -24.59
N GLN A 9 0.41 8.03 -25.44
CA GLN A 9 -1.00 7.87 -25.07
C GLN A 9 -1.34 6.37 -24.88
N PRO A 10 -2.07 6.01 -23.82
CA PRO A 10 -2.54 4.65 -23.63
C PRO A 10 -3.61 4.29 -24.68
N MET A 11 -3.65 3.02 -25.08
CA MET A 11 -4.69 2.48 -25.97
C MET A 11 -5.86 1.89 -25.17
N HIS A 12 -5.59 1.28 -24.02
CA HIS A 12 -6.58 0.56 -23.21
C HIS A 12 -6.88 1.27 -21.88
N CYS A 13 -5.84 1.82 -21.24
CA CYS A 13 -5.99 2.57 -20.01
C CYS A 13 -6.73 3.89 -20.25
N ARG A 14 -7.55 4.30 -19.28
CA ARG A 14 -8.19 5.63 -19.31
C ARG A 14 -7.10 6.69 -19.27
N LEU A 15 -7.17 7.64 -20.20
CA LEU A 15 -6.15 8.68 -20.36
C LEU A 15 -5.90 9.45 -19.05
N GLU A 16 -6.96 9.91 -18.39
CA GLU A 16 -6.88 10.64 -17.12
C GLU A 16 -6.16 9.83 -16.02
N ALA A 17 -6.42 8.53 -15.93
CA ALA A 17 -5.77 7.65 -14.96
C ALA A 17 -4.27 7.47 -15.27
N TYR A 18 -3.93 7.35 -16.55
CA TYR A 18 -2.56 7.15 -17.02
C TYR A 18 -1.70 8.42 -16.84
N GLU A 19 -2.24 9.58 -17.23
CA GLU A 19 -1.57 10.88 -17.06
C GLU A 19 -1.38 11.19 -15.58
N PHE A 20 -2.41 11.00 -14.75
CA PHE A 20 -2.29 11.23 -13.32
C PHE A 20 -1.27 10.28 -12.66
N LEU A 21 -1.20 9.03 -13.10
CA LEU A 21 -0.17 8.08 -12.66
C LEU A 21 1.23 8.58 -13.03
N ALA A 22 1.45 9.02 -14.27
CA ALA A 22 2.73 9.55 -14.73
C ALA A 22 3.19 10.74 -13.86
N ASP A 23 2.29 11.66 -13.53
CA ASP A 23 2.57 12.80 -12.65
C ASP A 23 3.05 12.36 -11.26
N GLN A 24 2.47 11.27 -10.72
CA GLN A 24 2.88 10.78 -9.40
C GLN A 24 4.24 10.09 -9.42
N LEU A 25 4.59 9.42 -10.53
CA LEU A 25 5.83 8.68 -10.68
C LEU A 25 7.07 9.56 -10.62
N ALA A 26 6.97 10.81 -11.08
CA ALA A 26 8.07 11.78 -11.03
C ALA A 26 8.65 12.00 -9.61
N ASN A 27 7.86 11.77 -8.55
CA ASN A 27 8.29 11.91 -7.15
C ASN A 27 7.70 10.79 -6.28
N ILE A 28 7.73 9.54 -6.76
CA ILE A 28 7.03 8.42 -6.11
C ILE A 28 7.55 8.08 -4.71
N ASP A 29 8.79 8.46 -4.36
CA ASP A 29 9.45 8.07 -3.11
C ASP A 29 8.80 8.67 -1.86
N CYS A 30 7.91 9.66 -1.99
CA CYS A 30 7.09 10.12 -0.88
C CYS A 30 5.76 9.36 -0.80
N THR A 31 5.28 9.15 0.43
CA THR A 31 4.06 8.37 0.71
C THR A 31 2.79 8.95 0.10
N GLN A 32 2.74 10.28 -0.02
CA GLN A 32 1.62 10.97 -0.67
C GLN A 32 1.52 10.61 -2.15
N ASN A 33 2.65 10.51 -2.86
CA ASN A 33 2.70 10.10 -4.25
C ASN A 33 2.44 8.60 -4.42
N LEU A 34 2.95 7.73 -3.52
CA LEU A 34 2.58 6.31 -3.52
C LEU A 34 1.06 6.11 -3.39
N LEU A 35 0.43 6.81 -2.44
CA LEU A 35 -1.02 6.78 -2.25
C LEU A 35 -1.75 7.22 -3.53
N ARG A 36 -1.37 8.38 -4.09
CA ARG A 36 -1.99 8.94 -5.29
C ARG A 36 -1.77 8.06 -6.52
N ALA A 37 -0.59 7.45 -6.68
CA ALA A 37 -0.32 6.51 -7.77
C ALA A 37 -1.20 5.26 -7.66
N ALA A 38 -1.39 4.72 -6.45
CA ALA A 38 -2.32 3.61 -6.23
C ALA A 38 -3.80 4.01 -6.45
N ILE A 39 -4.16 5.27 -6.19
CA ILE A 39 -5.48 5.82 -6.56
C ILE A 39 -5.60 5.93 -8.08
N ALA A 40 -4.56 6.38 -8.79
CA ALA A 40 -4.52 6.47 -10.25
C ALA A 40 -4.79 5.12 -10.91
N VAL A 41 -4.17 4.04 -10.41
CA VAL A 41 -4.46 2.67 -10.85
C VAL A 41 -5.94 2.31 -10.72
N SER A 42 -6.61 2.80 -9.67
CA SER A 42 -8.04 2.57 -9.44
C SER A 42 -8.93 3.35 -10.42
N MET A 43 -8.48 4.50 -10.93
CA MET A 43 -9.23 5.38 -11.83
C MET A 43 -9.45 4.77 -13.22
N HIS A 44 -8.77 3.67 -13.57
CA HIS A 44 -9.08 2.95 -14.80
C HIS A 44 -10.49 2.32 -14.77
N GLU A 45 -10.86 1.68 -13.66
CA GLU A 45 -12.17 1.04 -13.51
C GLU A 45 -13.19 1.93 -12.79
N LEU A 46 -12.75 2.84 -11.92
CA LEU A 46 -13.62 3.67 -11.11
C LEU A 46 -13.80 5.05 -11.75
N GLU A 47 -15.05 5.37 -12.08
CA GLU A 47 -15.46 6.71 -12.51
C GLU A 47 -15.49 7.68 -11.32
N GLU A 48 -15.24 8.97 -11.60
CA GLU A 48 -15.42 10.08 -10.66
C GLU A 48 -14.67 9.96 -9.32
N VAL A 49 -13.45 9.41 -9.35
CA VAL A 49 -12.62 9.29 -8.15
C VAL A 49 -12.19 10.67 -7.65
N ARG A 50 -12.72 11.09 -6.49
CA ARG A 50 -12.35 12.36 -5.84
C ARG A 50 -11.16 12.16 -4.91
N ILE A 51 -9.94 12.39 -5.41
CA ILE A 51 -8.69 12.22 -4.65
C ILE A 51 -8.70 13.00 -3.33
N ALA A 52 -9.11 14.27 -3.36
CA ALA A 52 -9.18 15.10 -2.15
C ALA A 52 -10.16 14.57 -1.09
N ALA A 53 -11.23 13.85 -1.52
CA ALA A 53 -12.13 13.22 -0.57
C ALA A 53 -11.47 12.03 0.14
N ILE A 54 -10.72 11.22 -0.61
CA ILE A 54 -9.96 10.09 -0.08
C ILE A 54 -8.92 10.55 0.95
N GLU A 55 -8.15 11.60 0.62
CA GLU A 55 -7.15 12.16 1.53
C GLU A 55 -7.78 12.73 2.79
N ARG A 56 -8.93 13.42 2.67
CA ARG A 56 -9.68 13.91 3.82
C ARG A 56 -10.16 12.76 4.71
N ASP A 57 -10.69 11.69 4.14
CA ASP A 57 -11.17 10.53 4.90
C ASP A 57 -10.01 9.83 5.64
N LEU A 58 -8.80 9.80 5.06
CA LEU A 58 -7.59 9.32 5.75
C LEU A 58 -7.16 10.27 6.86
N MET A 59 -7.19 11.59 6.62
CA MET A 59 -6.86 12.58 7.65
C MET A 59 -7.85 12.60 8.80
N GLU A 60 -9.13 12.29 8.58
CA GLU A 60 -10.11 12.11 9.65
C GLU A 60 -9.72 10.95 10.58
N LEU A 61 -9.27 9.82 10.02
CA LEU A 61 -8.73 8.70 10.79
C LEU A 61 -7.47 9.09 11.56
N THR A 62 -6.54 9.79 10.91
CA THR A 62 -5.33 10.31 11.55
C THR A 62 -5.66 11.21 12.73
N ASN A 63 -6.58 12.16 12.55
CA ASN A 63 -7.00 13.10 13.59
C ASN A 63 -7.70 12.40 14.76
N LYS A 64 -8.50 11.36 14.46
CA LYS A 64 -9.15 10.52 15.49
C LYS A 64 -8.12 9.79 16.35
N ILE A 65 -6.99 9.37 15.78
CA ILE A 65 -5.87 8.79 16.53
C ILE A 65 -5.13 9.88 17.30
N ALA A 66 -4.78 10.99 16.65
CA ALA A 66 -4.04 12.11 17.23
C ALA A 66 -4.73 12.69 18.47
N ALA A 67 -6.06 12.81 18.45
CA ALA A 67 -6.86 13.31 19.56
C ALA A 67 -6.78 12.44 20.84
N ARG A 68 -6.24 11.22 20.76
CA ARG A 68 -6.06 10.29 21.89
C ARG A 68 -4.63 10.27 22.42
N LEU A 69 -3.69 10.89 21.71
CA LEU A 69 -2.28 10.84 22.06
C LEU A 69 -1.99 11.79 23.22
N ASN A 70 -1.58 11.21 24.35
CA ASN A 70 -1.08 11.94 25.51
C ASN A 70 0.46 12.00 25.56
N SER A 71 1.13 11.39 24.57
CA SER A 71 2.59 11.35 24.46
C SER A 71 3.00 11.14 23.00
N SER A 72 4.24 11.48 22.67
CA SER A 72 4.86 11.19 21.37
C SER A 72 5.53 9.81 21.29
N HIS A 73 5.31 8.94 22.29
CA HIS A 73 5.92 7.60 22.28
C HIS A 73 5.38 6.76 21.12
N HIS A 74 6.28 6.25 20.26
CA HIS A 74 5.92 5.53 19.04
C HIS A 74 5.01 4.32 19.31
N ARG A 75 5.24 3.57 20.40
CA ARG A 75 4.36 2.44 20.78
C ARG A 75 2.95 2.86 21.14
N ALA A 76 2.79 4.01 21.82
CA ALA A 76 1.47 4.54 22.15
C ALA A 76 0.72 4.93 20.87
N ILE A 77 1.43 5.54 19.91
CA ILE A 77 0.87 5.88 18.60
C ILE A 77 0.40 4.62 17.86
N ILE A 78 1.24 3.57 17.80
CA ILE A 78 0.88 2.28 17.18
C ILE A 78 -0.34 1.66 17.87
N ALA A 79 -0.38 1.65 19.20
CA ALA A 79 -1.49 1.07 19.95
C ALA A 79 -2.82 1.81 19.69
N HIS A 80 -2.82 3.15 19.71
CA HIS A 80 -4.01 3.93 19.38
C HIS A 80 -4.41 3.80 17.91
N ALA A 81 -3.44 3.69 17.00
CA ALA A 81 -3.72 3.42 15.59
C ALA A 81 -4.38 2.04 15.41
N HIS A 82 -3.94 1.01 16.15
CA HIS A 82 -4.56 -0.31 16.09
C HIS A 82 -5.99 -0.29 16.62
N GLU A 83 -6.23 0.39 17.73
CA GLU A 83 -7.58 0.51 18.29
C GLU A 83 -8.53 1.22 17.32
N VAL A 84 -8.12 2.36 16.76
CA VAL A 84 -8.96 3.08 15.79
C VAL A 84 -9.13 2.25 14.51
N LEU A 85 -8.05 1.84 13.86
CA LEU A 85 -8.15 1.22 12.53
C LEU A 85 -8.75 -0.18 12.57
N PHE A 86 -8.38 -1.00 13.55
CA PHE A 86 -8.70 -2.43 13.52
C PHE A 86 -9.84 -2.79 14.46
N THR A 87 -9.98 -2.14 15.62
CA THR A 87 -11.10 -2.39 16.54
C THR A 87 -12.35 -1.60 16.12
N GLU A 88 -12.22 -0.28 15.98
CA GLU A 88 -13.37 0.61 15.75
C GLU A 88 -13.78 0.67 14.27
N GLU A 89 -12.84 0.98 13.38
CA GLU A 89 -13.07 1.12 11.94
C GLU A 89 -13.04 -0.23 11.21
N ARG A 90 -12.62 -1.30 11.90
CA ARG A 90 -12.68 -2.69 11.44
C ARG A 90 -11.99 -2.93 10.10
N PHE A 91 -10.91 -2.21 9.82
CA PHE A 91 -10.03 -2.53 8.70
C PHE A 91 -9.53 -3.96 8.84
N LYS A 92 -9.68 -4.75 7.76
CA LYS A 92 -9.19 -6.13 7.73
C LYS A 92 -9.08 -6.66 6.31
N GLY A 93 -8.22 -7.67 6.16
CA GLY A 93 -8.05 -8.38 4.92
C GLY A 93 -9.33 -8.97 4.36
N CYS A 94 -9.45 -8.97 3.03
CA CYS A 94 -10.48 -9.75 2.35
C CYS A 94 -9.96 -11.17 2.07
N ARG A 95 -10.56 -12.18 2.73
CA ARG A 95 -10.20 -13.60 2.55
C ARG A 95 -11.15 -14.35 1.62
N HIS A 96 -12.37 -13.81 1.46
CA HIS A 96 -13.37 -14.34 0.55
C HIS A 96 -13.28 -13.56 -0.76
N ASP A 97 -13.32 -14.24 -1.92
CA ASP A 97 -13.07 -13.60 -3.22
C ASP A 97 -11.77 -12.77 -3.24
N TYR A 98 -10.68 -13.35 -2.74
CA TYR A 98 -9.37 -12.68 -2.62
C TYR A 98 -8.91 -12.06 -3.94
N TYR A 99 -9.26 -12.69 -5.06
CA TYR A 99 -8.87 -12.21 -6.39
C TYR A 99 -9.77 -11.10 -6.92
N ASN A 100 -10.77 -10.60 -6.21
CA ASN A 100 -11.59 -9.48 -6.67
C ASN A 100 -10.71 -8.24 -6.92
N PRO A 101 -10.72 -7.65 -8.13
CA PRO A 101 -9.86 -6.51 -8.45
C PRO A 101 -10.16 -5.30 -7.54
N LYS A 102 -11.39 -5.18 -7.02
CA LYS A 102 -11.79 -4.10 -6.11
C LYS A 102 -10.97 -4.05 -4.82
N HIS A 103 -10.41 -5.17 -4.36
CA HIS A 103 -9.56 -5.18 -3.17
C HIS A 103 -8.18 -4.54 -3.37
N SER A 104 -7.79 -4.29 -4.62
CA SER A 104 -6.60 -3.52 -5.01
C SER A 104 -6.88 -2.02 -5.14
N TYR A 105 -8.13 -1.56 -5.08
CA TYR A 105 -8.47 -0.15 -5.29
C TYR A 105 -8.55 0.64 -3.99
N ILE A 106 -7.67 1.63 -3.80
CA ILE A 106 -7.63 2.46 -2.60
C ILE A 106 -9.00 3.08 -2.26
N PRO A 107 -9.76 3.67 -3.20
CA PRO A 107 -11.10 4.21 -2.89
C PRO A 107 -12.04 3.15 -2.31
N TYR A 108 -11.99 1.93 -2.85
CA TYR A 108 -12.81 0.82 -2.38
C TYR A 108 -12.35 0.32 -0.99
N VAL A 109 -11.04 0.23 -0.77
CA VAL A 109 -10.44 -0.20 0.51
C VAL A 109 -10.83 0.75 1.64
N ILE A 110 -10.77 2.06 1.40
CA ILE A 110 -11.15 3.07 2.39
C ILE A 110 -12.65 3.02 2.68
N LYS A 111 -13.49 2.92 1.64
CA LYS A 111 -14.96 2.84 1.79
C LYS A 111 -15.43 1.58 2.51
N THR A 112 -14.86 0.43 2.19
CA THR A 112 -15.33 -0.87 2.70
C THR A 112 -14.55 -1.37 3.90
N ARG A 113 -13.41 -0.73 4.21
CA ARG A 113 -12.45 -1.16 5.23
C ARG A 113 -11.88 -2.57 4.92
N ARG A 114 -11.93 -2.99 3.64
CA ARG A 114 -11.46 -4.30 3.15
C ARG A 114 -10.48 -4.15 1.99
N GLY A 115 -9.32 -4.78 2.11
CA GLY A 115 -8.31 -4.74 1.06
C GLY A 115 -7.37 -5.94 1.04
N LEU A 116 -6.44 -5.89 0.10
CA LEU A 116 -5.30 -6.79 0.01
C LEU A 116 -4.18 -6.36 0.98
N PRO A 117 -3.18 -7.22 1.23
CA PRO A 117 -2.09 -6.88 2.12
C PRO A 117 -1.37 -5.57 1.74
N ASN A 118 -1.07 -5.38 0.45
CA ASN A 118 -0.35 -4.20 -0.02
C ASN A 118 -1.17 -2.90 0.04
N THR A 119 -2.50 -2.95 -0.17
CA THR A 119 -3.36 -1.76 -0.13
C THR A 119 -3.72 -1.34 1.29
N LEU A 120 -3.96 -2.30 2.19
CA LEU A 120 -4.12 -2.01 3.63
C LEU A 120 -2.84 -1.44 4.23
N SER A 121 -1.67 -1.92 3.77
CA SER A 121 -0.38 -1.37 4.19
C SER A 121 -0.15 0.07 3.70
N ILE A 122 -0.67 0.48 2.54
CA ILE A 122 -0.59 1.89 2.09
C ILE A 122 -1.42 2.78 3.02
N VAL A 123 -2.66 2.37 3.35
CA VAL A 123 -3.52 3.10 4.30
C VAL A 123 -2.81 3.25 5.66
N TYR A 124 -2.24 2.16 6.15
CA TYR A 124 -1.54 2.14 7.43
C TYR A 124 -0.29 3.02 7.43
N LYS A 125 0.54 2.93 6.38
CA LYS A 125 1.73 3.77 6.18
C LYS A 125 1.36 5.24 6.13
N TYR A 126 0.38 5.62 5.31
CA TYR A 126 -0.07 7.01 5.20
C TYR A 126 -0.41 7.59 6.57
N ILE A 127 -1.27 6.92 7.32
CA ILE A 127 -1.75 7.40 8.62
C ILE A 127 -0.61 7.51 9.64
N LEU A 128 0.22 6.48 9.77
CA LEU A 128 1.31 6.49 10.75
C LEU A 128 2.39 7.53 10.44
N GLU A 129 2.69 7.77 9.16
CA GLU A 129 3.66 8.80 8.80
C GLU A 129 3.14 10.22 9.03
N GLN A 130 1.83 10.45 8.88
CA GLN A 130 1.22 11.71 9.34
C GLN A 130 1.33 11.92 10.86
N LEU A 131 1.54 10.84 11.62
CA LEU A 131 1.76 10.86 13.07
C LEU A 131 3.25 10.83 13.44
N GLY A 132 4.16 11.00 12.46
CA GLY A 132 5.59 11.15 12.68
C GLY A 132 6.38 9.84 12.79
N LEU A 133 5.78 8.68 12.49
CA LEU A 133 6.51 7.41 12.45
C LEU A 133 7.10 7.20 11.05
N GLN A 134 8.15 6.39 10.95
CA GLN A 134 8.65 5.88 9.66
C GLN A 134 8.09 4.48 9.42
N VAL A 135 7.49 4.26 8.25
CA VAL A 135 6.87 2.98 7.89
C VAL A 135 7.34 2.50 6.53
N ASP A 136 7.96 1.34 6.49
CA ASP A 136 8.50 0.72 5.29
C ASP A 136 7.71 -0.53 4.91
N GLY A 137 7.49 -0.75 3.61
CA GLY A 137 6.80 -1.95 3.12
C GLY A 137 7.75 -3.13 3.02
N ILE A 138 7.32 -4.33 3.40
CA ILE A 138 8.13 -5.55 3.30
C ILE A 138 7.41 -6.56 2.41
N GLY A 139 8.08 -6.92 1.32
CA GLY A 139 7.60 -7.88 0.34
C GLY A 139 7.82 -9.32 0.80
N VAL A 140 6.74 -10.01 1.18
CA VAL A 140 6.81 -11.44 1.53
C VAL A 140 6.25 -12.28 0.37
N PRO A 141 6.82 -13.44 0.01
CA PRO A 141 6.20 -14.33 -0.96
C PRO A 141 4.74 -14.64 -0.57
N GLY A 142 3.81 -14.31 -1.47
CA GLY A 142 2.37 -14.48 -1.24
C GLY A 142 1.72 -13.50 -0.23
N HIS A 143 2.47 -12.57 0.39
CA HIS A 143 1.93 -11.65 1.41
C HIS A 143 2.65 -10.29 1.47
N PHE A 144 2.12 -9.32 2.20
CA PHE A 144 2.77 -8.02 2.37
C PHE A 144 2.59 -7.56 3.81
N ILE A 145 3.65 -7.04 4.42
CA ILE A 145 3.60 -6.49 5.79
C ILE A 145 4.28 -5.12 5.80
N VAL A 146 4.28 -4.45 6.95
CA VAL A 146 5.06 -3.24 7.15
C VAL A 146 6.06 -3.42 8.28
N GLN A 147 7.16 -2.68 8.18
CA GLN A 147 8.12 -2.45 9.23
C GLN A 147 7.93 -1.02 9.74
N VAL A 148 7.76 -0.85 11.05
CA VAL A 148 7.67 0.47 11.68
C VAL A 148 8.91 0.70 12.52
N THR A 149 9.60 1.83 12.29
CA THR A 149 10.77 2.22 13.08
C THR A 149 10.32 2.87 14.38
N VAL A 150 10.80 2.34 15.51
CA VAL A 150 10.37 2.70 16.86
C VAL A 150 11.59 3.15 17.65
N SER A 151 11.59 4.43 18.06
CA SER A 151 12.57 4.99 18.97
C SER A 151 11.91 5.21 20.34
N GLU A 152 12.47 4.59 21.38
CA GLU A 152 11.90 4.65 22.75
C GLU A 152 12.52 5.75 23.59
N MET A 153 13.80 6.08 23.34
CA MET A 153 14.58 7.03 24.11
C MET A 153 15.49 7.80 23.16
N GLU A 154 15.79 9.05 23.50
CA GLU A 154 16.61 9.97 22.71
C GLU A 154 18.01 9.41 22.35
N ASN A 155 18.50 8.42 23.10
CA ASN A 155 19.82 7.81 22.94
C ASN A 155 19.81 6.28 22.76
N ALA A 156 18.65 5.64 22.57
CA ALA A 156 18.59 4.20 22.29
C ALA A 156 18.64 3.95 20.78
N PRO A 157 19.30 2.87 20.30
CA PRO A 157 19.23 2.52 18.90
C PRO A 157 17.77 2.25 18.50
N PRO A 158 17.31 2.76 17.35
CA PRO A 158 15.96 2.50 16.88
C PRO A 158 15.74 0.99 16.71
N SER A 159 14.57 0.53 17.12
CA SER A 159 14.11 -0.84 16.91
C SER A 159 13.05 -0.88 15.82
N VAL A 160 12.71 -2.08 15.34
CA VAL A 160 11.68 -2.25 14.31
C VAL A 160 10.55 -3.14 14.79
N GLN A 161 9.33 -2.80 14.39
CA GLN A 161 8.13 -3.59 14.62
C GLN A 161 7.57 -4.07 13.28
N LEU A 162 7.46 -5.39 13.11
CA LEU A 162 6.83 -5.99 11.94
C LEU A 162 5.33 -6.15 12.21
N ILE A 163 4.51 -5.55 11.36
CA ILE A 163 3.07 -5.44 11.55
C ILE A 163 2.35 -5.89 10.28
N ASP A 164 1.27 -6.64 10.45
CA ASP A 164 0.46 -7.17 9.36
C ASP A 164 -0.93 -6.50 9.32
N PRO A 165 -1.10 -5.41 8.56
CA PRO A 165 -2.40 -4.71 8.44
C PRO A 165 -3.52 -5.59 7.86
N PHE A 166 -3.18 -6.62 7.07
CA PHE A 166 -4.17 -7.56 6.53
C PHE A 166 -4.79 -8.40 7.64
N PHE A 167 -3.99 -8.80 8.63
CA PHE A 167 -4.47 -9.49 9.83
C PHE A 167 -4.66 -8.52 11.00
N SER A 168 -5.28 -7.37 10.71
CA SER A 168 -5.76 -6.40 11.71
C SER A 168 -4.68 -5.92 12.69
N GLY A 169 -3.50 -5.60 12.16
CA GLY A 169 -2.40 -5.05 12.96
C GLY A 169 -1.59 -6.08 13.72
N ARG A 170 -1.75 -7.38 13.40
CA ARG A 170 -1.01 -8.44 14.08
C ARG A 170 0.50 -8.17 14.03
N MET A 171 1.10 -8.11 15.21
CA MET A 171 2.54 -8.08 15.40
C MET A 171 3.16 -9.41 14.97
N MET A 172 4.25 -9.34 14.21
CA MET A 172 4.96 -10.50 13.71
C MET A 172 6.41 -10.51 14.20
N THR A 173 6.93 -11.70 14.46
CA THR A 173 8.38 -11.90 14.65
C THR A 173 9.05 -12.24 13.32
N GLY A 174 10.35 -12.00 13.21
CA GLY A 174 11.10 -12.37 12.00
C GLY A 174 10.94 -13.84 11.62
N ASN A 175 10.97 -14.75 12.62
CA ASN A 175 10.75 -16.19 12.43
C ASN A 175 9.37 -16.55 11.87
N GLU A 176 8.33 -15.75 12.16
CA GLU A 176 7.01 -15.96 11.58
C GLU A 176 6.95 -15.53 10.12
N VAL A 177 7.65 -14.44 9.77
CA VAL A 177 7.73 -13.94 8.39
C VAL A 177 8.51 -14.93 7.52
N THR A 178 9.68 -15.39 7.97
CA THR A 178 10.49 -16.38 7.22
C THR A 178 9.75 -17.69 7.04
N ARG A 179 9.07 -18.17 8.09
CA ARG A 179 8.23 -19.38 8.00
C ARG A 179 7.07 -19.23 7.02
N ARG A 180 6.45 -18.04 6.95
CA ARG A 180 5.39 -17.76 5.96
C ARG A 180 5.95 -17.79 4.54
N ALA A 181 7.10 -17.16 4.30
CA ALA A 181 7.77 -17.19 3.00
C ALA A 181 8.09 -18.63 2.57
N HIS A 182 8.70 -19.42 3.47
CA HIS A 182 9.04 -20.82 3.22
C HIS A 182 7.81 -21.67 2.86
N LYS A 183 6.70 -21.51 3.58
CA LYS A 183 5.45 -22.23 3.28
C LYS A 183 4.89 -21.91 1.89
N MET A 184 5.15 -20.71 1.37
CA MET A 184 4.63 -20.28 0.08
C MET A 184 5.49 -20.76 -1.10
N THR A 185 6.81 -20.81 -0.94
CA THR A 185 7.74 -21.12 -2.06
C THR A 185 8.43 -22.49 -1.95
N GLY A 186 8.41 -23.11 -0.77
CA GLY A 186 9.21 -24.30 -0.46
C GLY A 186 10.70 -24.02 -0.25
N GLN A 187 11.15 -22.76 -0.40
CA GLN A 187 12.55 -22.37 -0.31
C GLN A 187 12.90 -21.85 1.08
N LEU A 188 14.10 -22.13 1.57
CA LEU A 188 14.65 -21.46 2.73
C LEU A 188 15.18 -20.08 2.28
N PHE A 189 14.92 -19.07 3.09
CA PHE A 189 15.36 -17.70 2.84
C PHE A 189 16.29 -17.26 3.96
N ASP A 190 17.33 -16.51 3.60
CA ASP A 190 18.06 -15.74 4.60
C ASP A 190 17.14 -14.63 5.13
N PRO A 191 17.04 -14.43 6.45
CA PRO A 191 16.34 -13.28 7.03
C PRO A 191 16.69 -11.95 6.33
N SER A 192 17.97 -11.72 6.02
CA SER A 192 18.43 -10.48 5.39
C SER A 192 17.82 -10.21 4.02
N ASP A 193 17.47 -11.25 3.26
CA ASP A 193 16.82 -11.15 1.95
C ASP A 193 15.34 -10.78 2.06
N ILE A 194 14.66 -11.23 3.11
CA ILE A 194 13.23 -10.98 3.29
C ILE A 194 12.95 -9.60 3.89
N PHE A 195 13.82 -9.12 4.79
CA PHE A 195 13.58 -7.89 5.54
C PHE A 195 14.05 -6.61 4.83
N GLN A 196 14.40 -6.68 3.54
CA GLN A 196 14.66 -5.48 2.76
C GLN A 196 13.35 -4.70 2.48
N PRO A 197 13.30 -3.40 2.82
CA PRO A 197 12.23 -2.52 2.39
C PRO A 197 12.03 -2.55 0.88
N VAL A 198 10.78 -2.69 0.44
CA VAL A 198 10.43 -2.51 -0.96
C VAL A 198 10.36 -1.02 -1.29
N THR A 199 10.87 -0.64 -2.47
CA THR A 199 10.69 0.73 -2.96
C THR A 199 9.23 1.00 -3.28
N HIS A 200 8.81 2.27 -3.32
CA HIS A 200 7.44 2.62 -3.71
C HIS A 200 7.12 2.17 -5.15
N HIS A 201 8.09 2.22 -6.06
CA HIS A 201 8.00 1.62 -7.39
C HIS A 201 7.66 0.12 -7.32
N GLN A 202 8.43 -0.67 -6.56
CA GLN A 202 8.18 -2.10 -6.38
C GLN A 202 6.82 -2.39 -5.73
N TRP A 203 6.41 -1.56 -4.78
CA TRP A 203 5.11 -1.67 -4.11
C TRP A 203 3.96 -1.45 -5.11
N LEU A 204 4.02 -0.39 -5.90
CA LEU A 204 3.03 -0.09 -6.93
C LEU A 204 2.98 -1.17 -8.01
N ARG A 205 4.15 -1.60 -8.50
CA ARG A 205 4.28 -2.73 -9.43
C ARG A 205 3.53 -3.96 -8.92
N ARG A 206 3.66 -4.27 -7.62
CA ARG A 206 2.95 -5.40 -7.00
C ARG A 206 1.43 -5.24 -6.98
N ILE A 207 0.90 -4.02 -6.83
CA ILE A 207 -0.54 -3.75 -6.93
C ILE A 207 -1.02 -4.02 -8.35
N ILE A 208 -0.29 -3.52 -9.36
CA ILE A 208 -0.64 -3.70 -10.77
C ILE A 208 -0.57 -5.18 -11.16
N LEU A 209 0.46 -5.92 -10.73
CA LEU A 209 0.59 -7.36 -10.99
C LEU A 209 -0.55 -8.18 -10.36
N ASN A 210 -1.07 -7.78 -9.19
CA ASN A 210 -2.26 -8.42 -8.61
C ASN A 210 -3.50 -8.20 -9.49
N LEU A 211 -3.64 -7.01 -10.09
CA LEU A 211 -4.75 -6.68 -10.98
C LEU A 211 -4.65 -7.42 -12.31
N ILE A 212 -3.45 -7.48 -12.92
CA ILE A 212 -3.20 -8.29 -14.12
C ILE A 212 -3.65 -9.73 -13.90
N LYS A 213 -3.21 -10.36 -12.81
CA LYS A 213 -3.64 -11.73 -12.46
C LYS A 213 -5.15 -11.83 -12.25
N SER A 214 -5.76 -10.82 -11.62
CA SER A 214 -7.20 -10.78 -11.36
C SER A 214 -8.03 -10.72 -12.65
N PHE A 215 -7.61 -9.89 -13.61
CA PHE A 215 -8.28 -9.69 -14.88
C PHE A 215 -8.08 -10.87 -15.84
N ASP A 216 -6.87 -11.42 -15.89
CA ASP A 216 -6.55 -12.63 -16.65
C ASP A 216 -7.46 -13.81 -16.24
N GLN A 217 -7.54 -14.09 -14.93
CA GLN A 217 -8.41 -15.14 -14.38
C GLN A 217 -9.90 -14.94 -14.68
N ARG A 218 -10.32 -13.72 -15.02
CA ARG A 218 -11.71 -13.36 -15.33
C ARG A 218 -11.97 -13.17 -16.82
N GLY A 219 -10.97 -13.33 -17.68
CA GLY A 219 -11.10 -13.10 -19.13
C GLY A 219 -11.37 -11.64 -19.49
N ARG A 220 -10.95 -10.68 -18.66
CA ARG A 220 -11.12 -9.24 -18.89
C ARG A 220 -9.94 -8.67 -19.67
N THR A 221 -9.90 -8.93 -20.98
CA THR A 221 -8.75 -8.62 -21.85
C THR A 221 -8.41 -7.13 -21.93
N GLU A 222 -9.41 -6.25 -22.02
CA GLU A 222 -9.16 -4.80 -22.10
C GLU A 222 -8.51 -4.27 -20.82
N ASP A 223 -9.03 -4.65 -19.65
CA ASP A 223 -8.46 -4.23 -18.37
C ASP A 223 -7.09 -4.85 -18.10
N PHE A 224 -6.89 -6.09 -18.55
CA PHE A 224 -5.59 -6.75 -18.54
C PHE A 224 -4.55 -5.94 -19.33
N ASN A 225 -4.89 -5.52 -20.56
CA ASN A 225 -4.00 -4.72 -21.40
C ASN A 225 -3.75 -3.33 -20.79
N ALA A 226 -4.78 -2.69 -20.23
CA ALA A 226 -4.64 -1.41 -19.55
C ALA A 226 -3.69 -1.49 -18.35
N MET A 227 -3.74 -2.57 -17.56
CA MET A 227 -2.79 -2.77 -16.46
C MET A 227 -1.37 -3.02 -16.97
N HIS A 228 -1.18 -3.65 -18.13
CA HIS A 228 0.13 -3.78 -18.76
C HIS A 228 0.67 -2.43 -19.24
N GLU A 229 -0.17 -1.55 -19.77
CA GLU A 229 0.24 -0.17 -20.11
C GLU A 229 0.70 0.60 -18.87
N MET A 230 -0.08 0.54 -17.77
CA MET A 230 0.33 1.14 -16.50
C MET A 230 1.61 0.53 -15.95
N LEU A 231 1.79 -0.79 -16.07
CA LEU A 231 3.00 -1.48 -15.63
C LEU A 231 4.24 -0.99 -16.40
N ASN A 232 4.12 -0.89 -17.73
CA ASN A 232 5.19 -0.38 -18.58
C ASN A 232 5.55 1.07 -18.23
N LEU A 233 4.56 1.90 -17.89
CA LEU A 233 4.78 3.26 -17.43
C LEU A 233 5.57 3.28 -16.11
N VAL A 234 5.20 2.43 -15.15
CA VAL A 234 5.93 2.29 -13.86
C VAL A 234 7.36 1.80 -14.06
N ASP A 235 7.58 0.89 -15.01
CA ASP A 235 8.92 0.33 -15.29
C ASP A 235 9.85 1.28 -16.06
N ALA A 236 9.28 2.32 -16.69
CA ALA A 236 10.03 3.32 -17.44
C ALA A 236 10.57 4.48 -16.59
N HIS A 237 10.16 4.56 -15.31
CA HIS A 237 10.58 5.57 -14.33
C HIS A 237 11.53 4.94 -13.30
#